data_AF-A0A730GHX3-F1
#
_entry.id   AF-A0A730GHX3-F1
#
_cell.length_a   1.000
_cell.length_b   1.000
_cell.length_c   1.000
_cell.angle_alpha   90.00
_cell.angle_beta   90.00
_cell.angle_gamma   90.00
#
_symmetry.space_group_name_H-M   'P 1'
#
loop_
_entity.id
_entity.type
_entity.pdbx_description
1 polymer ?
#
loop_
_entity_poly.entity_id
_entity_poly.type
_entity_poly.pdbx_seq_one_letter_code
_entity_poly.pdbx_strand_id
1 'polypeptide(L)'
;MDYLDDFPKRDQNHVNDTMAKTAFEAFIASSDVVLKQGSDDNDYGSDYQLEIVHDGMATNVRLQVQLKGTAADLNADGSVSISVKRSNLNYLLMSPGSLYVCFHIPTNTLKVTSAQSVLAQYRNTGKDWQSQKSVTVNFTETLTDQRLIRVVSLIRLSSLDARNRRVAHSNIDDNNMVDYARASQTIYEVSEDIDSATKQLVNLYRSNQTEIISTAYERFKAILGEEHPAMIYCWMAEIDLASANKIFDHHRIELGILKMKALSLINGKEDAGLHYSIGNGFAALNDFNGALNEYEIACELNKQSINDELMAMIYKNMGGSYAALENEKQAVECYLLALEHNPHLAEAHYALGLYYHNTSQFEMALEHLDKTIFSKNTQGNLINLQGWRISTLFNVGEGRSAFREINTLLSQADKAQWIWSWCLKIVAQFGRKSIENAKLSLPFWESVLRHFPNNSDVQRESLLAIIYLQNRNMNSHKTYSQFKNDLESYSDNIGSDAASLLWDLLGHWAEDEDRGDEAILCFEKAYSLQKGDYGLCFSIALNNQQRYEESEKLMKSYISVFPDDAQGWYQLASTYDLMGQLEKCIASYRQSLSLNVDNDHAWFNLGGAFFNMGNYSEAR
;
A
#
# COMPACT_ATOMS: atom_id res chain seq x y z
N MET A 1 -57.37 -47.95 58.98
CA MET A 1 -56.45 -48.19 57.84
C MET A 1 -56.94 -47.28 56.74
N ASP A 2 -56.32 -46.11 56.64
CA ASP A 2 -56.61 -45.14 55.58
C ASP A 2 -55.84 -45.57 54.33
N TYR A 3 -56.54 -46.16 53.38
CA TYR A 3 -56.00 -46.61 52.09
C TYR A 3 -55.79 -45.44 51.10
N LEU A 4 -55.87 -44.19 51.58
CA LEU A 4 -55.72 -42.97 50.79
C LEU A 4 -54.33 -42.32 50.89
N ASP A 5 -53.43 -42.82 51.75
CA ASP A 5 -52.05 -42.32 51.88
C ASP A 5 -51.02 -43.01 50.96
N ASP A 6 -51.45 -44.02 50.19
CA ASP A 6 -50.62 -44.82 49.26
C ASP A 6 -50.69 -44.33 47.80
N PHE A 7 -51.07 -43.07 47.56
CA PHE A 7 -50.84 -42.48 46.24
C PHE A 7 -49.34 -42.21 46.04
N PRO A 8 -48.78 -42.45 44.84
CA PRO A 8 -47.41 -42.07 44.54
C PRO A 8 -47.24 -40.57 44.79
N LYS A 9 -46.53 -40.22 45.87
CA LYS A 9 -46.11 -38.85 46.13
C LYS A 9 -45.19 -38.45 44.98
N ARG A 10 -45.49 -37.33 44.31
CA ARG A 10 -44.60 -36.80 43.28
C ARG A 10 -43.21 -36.66 43.89
N ASP A 11 -42.21 -37.23 43.22
CA ASP A 11 -40.81 -37.08 43.59
C ASP A 11 -40.50 -35.58 43.76
N GLN A 12 -39.77 -35.21 44.81
CA GLN A 12 -39.38 -33.83 45.08
C GLN A 12 -38.67 -33.20 43.87
N ASN A 13 -37.96 -34.01 43.08
CA ASN A 13 -37.35 -33.58 41.83
C ASN A 13 -38.39 -33.10 40.80
N HIS A 14 -39.53 -33.80 40.68
CA HIS A 14 -40.62 -33.41 39.79
C HIS A 14 -41.27 -32.09 40.24
N VAL A 15 -41.35 -31.83 41.54
CA VAL A 15 -41.86 -30.54 42.07
C VAL A 15 -40.88 -29.41 41.72
N ASN A 16 -39.58 -29.63 41.95
CA ASN A 16 -38.54 -28.65 41.65
C ASN A 16 -38.49 -28.31 40.15
N ASP A 17 -38.61 -29.32 39.27
CA ASP A 17 -38.62 -29.12 37.82
C ASP A 17 -39.88 -28.38 37.34
N THR A 18 -41.03 -28.63 37.98
CA THR A 18 -42.27 -27.87 37.69
C THR A 18 -42.09 -26.40 38.04
N MET A 19 -41.52 -26.09 39.21
CA MET A 19 -41.25 -24.71 39.62
C MET A 19 -40.24 -24.03 38.68
N ALA A 20 -39.19 -24.76 38.27
CA ALA A 20 -38.22 -24.26 37.30
C ALA A 20 -38.87 -23.90 35.96
N LYS A 21 -39.73 -24.78 35.43
CA LYS A 21 -40.50 -24.56 34.20
C LYS A 21 -41.36 -23.31 34.30
N THR A 22 -42.14 -23.16 35.37
CA THR A 22 -42.98 -21.97 35.58
C THR A 22 -42.15 -20.68 35.64
N ALA A 23 -41.04 -20.68 36.39
CA ALA A 23 -40.18 -19.50 36.52
C ALA A 23 -39.50 -19.13 35.19
N PHE A 24 -38.98 -20.11 34.45
CA PHE A 24 -38.32 -19.88 33.18
C PHE A 24 -39.30 -19.46 32.08
N GLU A 25 -40.48 -20.06 32.00
CA GLU A 25 -41.53 -19.68 31.05
C GLU A 25 -42.04 -18.26 31.30
N ALA A 26 -42.17 -17.85 32.56
CA ALA A 26 -42.50 -16.46 32.91
C ALA A 26 -41.41 -15.49 32.44
N PHE A 27 -40.13 -15.83 32.65
CA PHE A 27 -38.99 -15.02 32.23
C PHE A 27 -38.90 -14.84 30.71
N ILE A 28 -39.04 -15.92 29.93
CA ILE A 28 -39.00 -15.83 28.46
C ILE A 28 -40.24 -15.15 27.88
N ALA A 29 -41.41 -15.27 28.52
CA ALA A 29 -42.64 -14.62 28.07
C ALA A 29 -42.58 -13.09 28.21
N SER A 30 -41.77 -12.58 29.14
CA SER A 30 -41.50 -11.14 29.28
C SER A 30 -40.35 -10.62 28.41
N SER A 31 -39.66 -11.48 27.66
CA SER A 31 -38.48 -11.11 26.88
C SER A 31 -38.83 -10.81 25.43
N ASP A 32 -38.34 -9.67 24.92
CA ASP A 32 -38.52 -9.27 23.51
C ASP A 32 -37.46 -9.82 22.55
N VAL A 33 -36.44 -10.54 23.07
CA VAL A 33 -35.30 -11.03 22.26
C VAL A 33 -35.35 -12.50 21.91
N VAL A 34 -36.34 -13.25 22.41
CA VAL A 34 -36.54 -14.66 22.10
C VAL A 34 -38.01 -15.05 22.02
N LEU A 35 -38.33 -16.04 21.21
CA LEU A 35 -39.64 -16.68 21.11
C LEU A 35 -39.52 -18.18 21.41
N LYS A 36 -40.46 -18.75 22.14
CA LYS A 36 -40.51 -20.20 22.36
C LYS A 36 -41.01 -20.89 21.08
N GLN A 37 -40.17 -21.71 20.45
CA GLN A 37 -40.53 -22.50 19.26
C GLN A 37 -40.98 -23.92 19.63
N GLY A 38 -40.42 -24.49 20.70
CA GLY A 38 -40.78 -25.83 21.15
C GLY A 38 -40.22 -26.14 22.54
N SER A 39 -40.77 -27.17 23.17
CA SER A 39 -40.23 -27.78 24.37
C SER A 39 -40.15 -29.29 24.17
N ASP A 40 -39.07 -29.91 24.63
CA ASP A 40 -38.91 -31.37 24.61
C ASP A 40 -38.93 -31.87 26.06
N ASP A 41 -39.96 -32.63 26.41
CA ASP A 41 -40.10 -33.19 27.76
C ASP A 41 -39.31 -34.52 27.90
N ASN A 42 -38.59 -34.99 26.86
CA ASN A 42 -37.90 -36.29 26.86
C ASN A 42 -36.45 -36.29 27.40
N ASP A 43 -35.93 -35.18 27.95
CA ASP A 43 -34.63 -35.05 28.67
C ASP A 43 -33.40 -35.65 27.93
N TYR A 44 -33.47 -35.81 26.61
CA TYR A 44 -32.37 -36.37 25.79
C TYR A 44 -31.30 -35.34 25.40
N GLY A 45 -31.48 -34.05 25.72
CA GLY A 45 -30.41 -33.06 25.49
C GLY A 45 -30.72 -31.59 25.76
N SER A 46 -31.95 -31.11 25.48
CA SER A 46 -32.37 -29.71 25.69
C SER A 46 -33.85 -29.65 26.00
N ASP A 47 -34.28 -28.84 26.96
CA ASP A 47 -35.69 -28.74 27.38
C ASP A 47 -36.45 -27.68 26.57
N TYR A 48 -35.76 -26.63 26.12
CA TYR A 48 -36.35 -25.55 25.34
C TYR A 48 -35.55 -25.22 24.09
N GLN A 49 -36.30 -24.95 23.02
CA GLN A 49 -35.82 -24.32 21.79
C GLN A 49 -36.38 -22.91 21.69
N LEU A 50 -35.49 -21.93 21.81
CA LEU A 50 -35.82 -20.53 21.69
C LEU A 50 -35.34 -20.02 20.33
N GLU A 51 -36.19 -19.30 19.61
CA GLU A 51 -35.81 -18.57 18.41
C GLU A 51 -35.43 -17.15 18.78
N ILE A 52 -34.29 -16.69 18.26
CA ILE A 52 -33.79 -15.34 18.49
C ILE A 52 -34.61 -14.33 17.69
N VAL A 53 -35.01 -13.25 18.35
CA VAL A 53 -35.65 -12.08 17.73
C VAL A 53 -34.64 -10.94 17.66
N HIS A 54 -34.62 -10.25 16.52
CA HIS A 54 -33.82 -9.05 16.31
C HIS A 54 -34.66 -8.02 15.56
N ASP A 55 -34.70 -6.79 16.07
CA ASP A 55 -35.51 -5.68 15.54
C ASP A 55 -36.99 -6.07 15.31
N GLY A 56 -37.55 -6.79 16.28
CA GLY A 56 -38.94 -7.27 16.25
C GLY A 56 -39.21 -8.42 15.28
N MET A 57 -38.18 -8.95 14.61
CA MET A 57 -38.31 -10.04 13.64
C MET A 57 -37.60 -11.32 14.09
N ALA A 58 -38.26 -12.45 13.89
CA ALA A 58 -37.70 -13.78 14.13
C ALA A 58 -36.57 -14.08 13.12
N THR A 59 -35.44 -14.60 13.60
CA THR A 59 -34.20 -14.70 12.80
C THR A 59 -33.93 -16.08 12.21
N ASN A 60 -34.75 -17.10 12.52
CA ASN A 60 -34.47 -18.53 12.32
C ASN A 60 -33.20 -19.05 13.02
N VAL A 61 -32.56 -18.25 13.88
CA VAL A 61 -31.43 -18.67 14.70
C VAL A 61 -31.96 -19.21 16.02
N ARG A 62 -31.51 -20.41 16.40
CA ARG A 62 -32.02 -21.12 17.58
C ARG A 62 -31.02 -21.17 18.71
N LEU A 63 -31.51 -20.95 19.92
CA LEU A 63 -30.81 -21.12 21.18
C LEU A 63 -31.41 -22.33 21.92
N GLN A 64 -30.57 -23.28 22.28
CA GLN A 64 -30.97 -24.44 23.09
C GLN A 64 -30.78 -24.13 24.57
N VAL A 65 -31.74 -24.53 25.40
CA VAL A 65 -31.65 -24.38 26.85
C VAL A 65 -31.96 -25.71 27.53
N GLN A 66 -31.07 -26.13 28.42
CA GLN A 66 -31.35 -27.18 29.40
C GLN A 66 -31.69 -26.51 30.74
N LEU A 67 -32.86 -26.82 31.27
CA LEU A 67 -33.41 -26.29 32.51
C LEU A 67 -33.32 -27.35 33.64
N LYS A 68 -32.97 -26.92 34.84
CA LYS A 68 -33.03 -27.75 36.06
C LYS A 68 -33.56 -26.96 37.25
N GLY A 69 -34.30 -27.60 38.15
CA GLY A 69 -34.66 -27.02 39.45
C GLY A 69 -33.79 -27.58 40.58
N THR A 70 -33.39 -26.75 41.54
CA THR A 70 -32.70 -27.24 42.75
C THR A 70 -33.15 -26.52 44.02
N ALA A 71 -33.23 -27.29 45.10
CA ALA A 71 -33.48 -26.82 46.46
C ALA A 71 -32.22 -26.90 47.35
N ALA A 72 -31.05 -27.17 46.76
CA ALA A 72 -29.78 -27.21 47.49
C ALA A 72 -29.38 -25.81 47.98
N ASP A 73 -28.63 -25.75 49.08
CA ASP A 73 -28.05 -24.50 49.58
C ASP A 73 -26.98 -23.95 48.62
N LEU A 74 -26.72 -22.65 48.70
CA LEU A 74 -25.61 -22.01 47.99
C LEU A 74 -24.27 -22.55 48.50
N ASN A 75 -23.31 -22.68 47.59
CA ASN A 75 -21.92 -22.93 47.93
C ASN A 75 -21.32 -21.74 48.71
N ALA A 76 -20.18 -21.93 49.35
CA ALA A 76 -19.50 -20.89 50.14
C ALA A 76 -19.14 -19.61 49.34
N ASP A 77 -18.99 -19.75 48.02
CA ASP A 77 -18.74 -18.65 47.08
C ASP A 77 -20.03 -18.02 46.50
N GLY A 78 -21.20 -18.46 46.97
CA GLY A 78 -22.51 -18.01 46.49
C GLY A 78 -22.99 -18.66 45.19
N SER A 79 -22.24 -19.63 44.65
CA SER A 79 -22.63 -20.37 43.44
C SER A 79 -23.61 -21.52 43.73
N VAL A 80 -24.24 -22.03 42.68
CA VAL A 80 -25.07 -23.25 42.72
C VAL A 80 -24.42 -24.32 41.86
N SER A 81 -24.33 -25.55 42.35
CA SER A 81 -23.79 -26.68 41.60
C SER A 81 -24.85 -27.75 41.40
N ILE A 82 -25.01 -28.23 40.16
CA ILE A 82 -25.88 -29.37 39.85
C ILE A 82 -25.14 -30.40 39.00
N SER A 83 -25.46 -31.67 39.19
CA SER A 83 -24.93 -32.76 38.37
C SER A 83 -25.84 -33.01 37.17
N VAL A 84 -25.30 -32.97 35.96
CA VAL A 84 -26.04 -33.25 34.72
C VAL A 84 -25.36 -34.38 33.95
N LYS A 85 -26.10 -35.12 33.12
CA LYS A 85 -25.52 -36.16 32.26
C LYS A 85 -24.51 -35.54 31.30
N ARG A 86 -23.35 -36.17 31.11
CA ARG A 86 -22.34 -35.71 30.13
C ARG A 86 -22.90 -35.66 28.70
N SER A 87 -23.84 -36.55 28.37
CA SER A 87 -24.53 -36.55 27.08
C SER A 87 -25.24 -35.22 26.78
N ASN A 88 -25.80 -34.57 27.80
CA ASN A 88 -26.48 -33.29 27.62
C ASN A 88 -25.46 -32.19 27.29
N LEU A 89 -24.28 -32.20 27.92
CA LEU A 89 -23.21 -31.28 27.56
C LEU A 89 -22.76 -31.48 26.10
N ASN A 90 -22.56 -32.73 25.67
CA ASN A 90 -22.24 -33.03 24.28
C ASN A 90 -23.32 -32.53 23.31
N TYR A 91 -24.60 -32.72 23.66
CA TYR A 91 -25.71 -32.27 22.85
C TYR A 91 -25.73 -30.74 22.72
N LEU A 92 -25.65 -30.02 23.84
CA LEU A 92 -25.63 -28.56 23.83
C LEU A 92 -24.40 -27.99 23.12
N LEU A 93 -23.23 -28.65 23.20
CA LEU A 93 -22.03 -28.24 22.47
C LEU A 93 -22.15 -28.37 20.95
N MET A 94 -23.08 -29.18 20.43
CA MET A 94 -23.39 -29.23 18.98
C MET A 94 -24.12 -27.97 18.49
N SER A 95 -24.69 -27.18 19.40
CA SER A 95 -25.36 -25.91 19.11
C SER A 95 -24.64 -24.76 19.85
N PRO A 96 -23.69 -24.06 19.21
CA PRO A 96 -22.91 -23.01 19.87
C PRO A 96 -23.77 -21.94 20.57
N GLY A 97 -23.37 -21.56 21.79
CA GLY A 97 -24.10 -20.59 22.64
C GLY A 97 -25.28 -21.17 23.42
N SER A 98 -25.48 -22.48 23.39
CA SER A 98 -26.47 -23.16 24.23
C SER A 98 -26.26 -22.93 25.73
N LEU A 99 -27.36 -22.85 26.47
CA LEU A 99 -27.36 -22.49 27.87
C LEU A 99 -27.80 -23.63 28.78
N TYR A 100 -27.19 -23.68 29.96
CA TYR A 100 -27.79 -24.26 31.14
C TYR A 100 -28.48 -23.15 31.93
N VAL A 101 -29.71 -23.42 32.35
CA VAL A 101 -30.46 -22.56 33.27
C VAL A 101 -30.87 -23.38 34.48
N CYS A 102 -30.67 -22.83 35.68
CA CYS A 102 -31.05 -23.48 36.92
C CYS A 102 -31.95 -22.56 37.74
N PHE A 103 -33.16 -23.01 38.07
CA PHE A 103 -34.00 -22.31 39.02
C PHE A 103 -33.60 -22.71 40.45
N HIS A 104 -33.02 -21.75 41.17
CA HIS A 104 -32.63 -21.91 42.56
C HIS A 104 -33.81 -21.51 43.46
N ILE A 105 -34.47 -22.51 44.03
CA ILE A 105 -35.72 -22.36 44.79
C ILE A 105 -35.53 -21.47 46.03
N PRO A 106 -34.48 -21.63 46.86
CA PRO A 106 -34.32 -20.84 48.09
C PRO A 106 -34.22 -19.34 47.85
N THR A 107 -33.58 -18.91 46.75
CA THR A 107 -33.45 -17.48 46.43
C THR A 107 -34.50 -17.00 45.43
N ASN A 108 -35.33 -17.89 44.89
CA ASN A 108 -36.31 -17.59 43.85
C ASN A 108 -35.67 -16.89 42.62
N THR A 109 -34.52 -17.39 42.16
CA THR A 109 -33.79 -16.81 41.02
C THR A 109 -33.45 -17.86 39.96
N LEU A 110 -33.52 -17.47 38.70
CA LEU A 110 -32.92 -18.22 37.60
C LEU A 110 -31.41 -17.93 37.55
N LYS A 111 -30.61 -18.97 37.51
CA LYS A 111 -29.16 -18.93 37.36
C LYS A 111 -28.78 -19.43 35.96
N VAL A 112 -27.69 -18.95 35.38
CA VAL A 112 -27.29 -19.30 34.01
C VAL A 112 -25.80 -19.55 33.86
N THR A 113 -25.43 -20.46 32.95
CA THR A 113 -24.08 -20.63 32.41
C THR A 113 -24.16 -21.23 31.00
N SER A 114 -23.17 -20.99 30.15
CA SER A 114 -23.14 -21.57 28.80
C SER A 114 -22.45 -22.93 28.78
N ALA A 115 -22.82 -23.79 27.82
CA ALA A 115 -22.18 -25.09 27.63
C ALA A 115 -20.67 -24.95 27.38
N GLN A 116 -20.26 -23.89 26.68
CA GLN A 116 -18.87 -23.51 26.44
C GLN A 116 -18.13 -23.19 27.75
N SER A 117 -18.73 -22.40 28.64
CA SER A 117 -18.15 -22.09 29.95
C SER A 117 -17.96 -23.34 30.81
N VAL A 118 -18.92 -24.26 30.80
CA VAL A 118 -18.78 -25.55 31.48
C VAL A 118 -17.59 -26.34 30.93
N LEU A 119 -17.47 -26.44 29.60
CA LEU A 119 -16.34 -27.12 28.97
C LEU A 119 -15.00 -26.46 29.32
N ALA A 120 -14.94 -25.13 29.33
CA ALA A 120 -13.75 -24.36 29.67
C ALA A 120 -13.30 -24.61 31.13
N GLN A 121 -14.24 -24.65 32.09
CA GLN A 121 -13.94 -24.96 33.48
C GLN A 121 -13.29 -26.35 33.64
N TYR A 122 -13.79 -27.35 32.91
CA TYR A 122 -13.21 -28.70 32.93
C TYR A 122 -11.83 -28.78 32.27
N ARG A 123 -11.62 -28.04 31.17
CA ARG A 123 -10.30 -27.94 30.53
C ARG A 123 -9.26 -27.29 31.46
N ASN A 124 -9.65 -26.22 32.16
CA ASN A 124 -8.74 -25.47 33.03
C ASN A 124 -8.37 -26.22 34.31
N THR A 125 -9.26 -27.09 34.81
CA THR A 125 -9.00 -27.90 36.02
C THR A 125 -8.22 -29.18 35.73
N GLY A 126 -7.91 -29.49 34.47
CA GLY A 126 -7.22 -30.72 34.07
C GLY A 126 -7.99 -32.01 34.34
N LYS A 127 -9.29 -31.91 34.68
CA LYS A 127 -10.13 -33.07 34.96
C LYS A 127 -10.53 -33.74 33.65
N ASP A 128 -10.28 -35.04 33.54
CA ASP A 128 -10.76 -35.85 32.43
C ASP A 128 -12.29 -36.00 32.53
N TRP A 129 -13.00 -35.07 31.90
CA TRP A 129 -14.46 -35.04 31.86
C TRP A 129 -15.01 -36.02 30.81
N GLN A 130 -14.21 -36.41 29.83
CA GLN A 130 -14.66 -37.25 28.72
C GLN A 130 -14.98 -38.67 29.17
N SER A 131 -14.32 -39.16 30.23
CA SER A 131 -14.59 -40.47 30.85
C SER A 131 -15.74 -40.45 31.87
N GLN A 132 -16.30 -39.29 32.22
CA GLN A 132 -17.33 -39.17 33.25
C GLN A 132 -18.75 -39.45 32.71
N LYS A 133 -19.61 -40.06 33.54
CA LYS A 133 -21.04 -40.25 33.21
C LYS A 133 -21.84 -38.95 33.37
N SER A 134 -21.45 -38.12 34.33
CA SER A 134 -22.07 -36.83 34.63
C SER A 134 -21.00 -35.75 34.79
N VAL A 135 -21.38 -34.50 34.56
CA VAL A 135 -20.57 -33.31 34.78
C VAL A 135 -21.27 -32.40 35.78
N THR A 136 -20.50 -31.75 36.64
CA THR A 136 -21.00 -30.73 37.56
C THR A 136 -21.03 -29.40 36.83
N VAL A 137 -22.22 -28.82 36.71
CA VAL A 137 -22.42 -27.49 36.16
C VAL A 137 -22.50 -26.51 37.33
N ASN A 138 -21.59 -25.54 37.33
CA ASN A 138 -21.54 -24.48 38.33
C ASN A 138 -22.15 -23.20 37.78
N PHE A 139 -23.04 -22.60 38.55
CA PHE A 139 -23.74 -21.38 38.22
C PHE A 139 -23.34 -20.27 39.18
N THR A 140 -22.64 -19.27 38.68
CA THR A 140 -22.20 -18.10 39.44
C THR A 140 -23.06 -16.87 39.13
N GLU A 141 -23.78 -16.87 38.01
CA GLU A 141 -24.54 -15.72 37.50
C GLU A 141 -26.04 -15.93 37.56
N THR A 142 -26.78 -14.85 37.82
CA THR A 142 -28.24 -14.80 37.69
C THR A 142 -28.60 -14.50 36.23
N LEU A 143 -29.62 -15.18 35.70
CA LEU A 143 -30.19 -14.90 34.39
C LEU A 143 -31.00 -13.60 34.44
N THR A 144 -30.56 -12.61 33.68
CA THR A 144 -31.23 -11.31 33.52
C THR A 144 -31.49 -11.04 32.04
N ASP A 145 -32.36 -10.07 31.73
CA ASP A 145 -32.61 -9.66 30.34
C ASP A 145 -31.33 -9.20 29.65
N GLN A 146 -30.50 -8.41 30.34
CA GLN A 146 -29.20 -7.99 29.84
C GLN A 146 -28.30 -9.18 29.53
N ARG A 147 -28.24 -10.19 30.40
CA ARG A 147 -27.43 -11.40 30.14
C ARG A 147 -27.95 -12.16 28.92
N LEU A 148 -29.28 -12.29 28.78
CA LEU A 148 -29.90 -12.95 27.63
C LEU A 148 -29.60 -12.19 26.32
N ILE A 149 -29.74 -10.87 26.31
CA ILE A 149 -29.41 -9.99 25.17
C ILE A 149 -27.97 -10.22 24.70
N ARG A 150 -27.00 -10.29 25.62
CA ARG A 150 -25.58 -10.54 25.31
C ARG A 150 -25.38 -11.87 24.61
N VAL A 151 -25.91 -12.96 25.19
CA VAL A 151 -25.78 -14.32 24.63
C VAL A 151 -26.40 -14.41 23.24
N VAL A 152 -27.66 -13.95 23.12
CA VAL A 152 -28.42 -13.98 21.88
C VAL A 152 -27.71 -13.18 20.78
N SER A 153 -27.08 -12.05 21.12
CA SER A 153 -26.31 -11.26 20.17
C SER A 153 -25.07 -11.98 19.65
N LEU A 154 -24.31 -12.67 20.51
CA LEU A 154 -23.15 -13.46 20.08
C LEU A 154 -23.55 -14.64 19.17
N ILE A 155 -24.65 -15.33 19.48
CA ILE A 155 -25.17 -16.43 18.66
C ILE A 155 -25.60 -15.91 17.29
N ARG A 156 -26.28 -14.77 17.25
CA ARG A 156 -26.69 -14.10 16.01
C ARG A 156 -25.48 -13.74 15.15
N LEU A 157 -24.46 -13.08 15.73
CA LEU A 157 -23.23 -12.72 15.02
C LEU A 157 -22.50 -13.96 14.47
N SER A 158 -22.41 -15.03 15.25
CA SER A 158 -21.77 -16.28 14.83
C SER A 158 -22.54 -16.96 13.69
N SER A 159 -23.87 -16.89 13.73
CA SER A 159 -24.74 -17.42 12.67
C SER A 159 -24.63 -16.60 11.38
N LEU A 160 -24.51 -15.28 11.49
CA LEU A 160 -24.28 -14.38 10.38
C LEU A 160 -22.93 -14.67 9.71
N ASP A 161 -21.86 -14.86 10.48
CA ASP A 161 -20.55 -15.22 9.93
C ASP A 161 -20.55 -16.59 9.26
N ALA A 162 -21.25 -17.57 9.82
CA ALA A 162 -21.42 -18.87 9.19
C ALA A 162 -22.17 -18.76 7.85
N ARG A 163 -23.20 -17.90 7.78
CA ARG A 163 -23.90 -17.61 6.53
C ARG A 163 -22.98 -16.91 5.52
N ASN A 164 -22.31 -15.84 5.93
CA ASN A 164 -21.43 -15.06 5.07
C ASN A 164 -20.30 -15.91 4.49
N ARG A 165 -19.69 -16.80 5.30
CA ARG A 165 -18.70 -17.78 4.82
C ARG A 165 -19.26 -18.75 3.79
N ARG A 166 -20.49 -19.24 3.96
CA ARG A 166 -21.15 -20.12 2.96
C ARG A 166 -21.41 -19.39 1.64
N VAL A 167 -21.87 -18.14 1.70
CA VAL A 167 -22.12 -17.30 0.51
C VAL A 167 -20.81 -16.95 -0.19
N ALA A 168 -19.77 -16.58 0.56
CA ALA A 168 -18.44 -16.34 0.00
C ALA A 168 -17.92 -17.62 -0.69
N HIS A 169 -18.03 -18.77 -0.03
CA HIS A 169 -17.62 -20.06 -0.58
C HIS A 169 -18.34 -20.43 -1.88
N SER A 170 -19.64 -20.13 -2.03
CA SER A 170 -20.37 -20.43 -3.27
C SER A 170 -19.97 -19.57 -4.47
N ASN A 171 -19.24 -18.48 -4.25
CA ASN A 171 -18.87 -17.50 -5.28
C ASN A 171 -17.39 -17.59 -5.69
N ILE A 172 -16.66 -18.61 -5.24
CA ILE A 172 -15.22 -18.74 -5.47
C ILE A 172 -14.96 -19.70 -6.63
N ASP A 173 -14.09 -19.29 -7.56
CA ASP A 173 -13.55 -20.15 -8.62
C ASP A 173 -12.53 -21.16 -8.05
N ASP A 174 -12.41 -22.34 -8.65
CA ASP A 174 -11.56 -23.45 -8.19
C ASP A 174 -10.10 -23.03 -8.00
N ASN A 175 -9.63 -22.09 -8.82
CA ASN A 175 -8.26 -21.55 -8.76
C ASN A 175 -7.99 -20.70 -7.50
N ASN A 176 -9.02 -20.12 -6.88
CA ASN A 176 -8.91 -19.19 -5.76
C ASN A 176 -9.24 -19.84 -4.40
N MET A 177 -9.58 -21.12 -4.39
CA MET A 177 -9.98 -21.86 -3.18
C MET A 177 -8.87 -21.95 -2.13
N VAL A 178 -7.62 -22.13 -2.55
CA VAL A 178 -6.47 -22.22 -1.64
C VAL A 178 -6.21 -20.87 -0.95
N ASP A 179 -6.29 -19.78 -1.71
CA ASP A 179 -6.07 -18.43 -1.17
C ASP A 179 -7.22 -18.00 -0.25
N TYR A 180 -8.46 -18.35 -0.59
CA TYR A 180 -9.59 -18.15 0.32
C TYR A 180 -9.44 -18.96 1.61
N ALA A 181 -9.06 -20.24 1.54
CA ALA A 181 -8.86 -21.05 2.75
C ALA A 181 -7.76 -20.46 3.65
N ARG A 182 -6.68 -19.92 3.07
CA ARG A 182 -5.62 -19.21 3.79
C ARG A 182 -6.07 -17.87 4.36
N ALA A 183 -6.89 -17.12 3.62
CA ALA A 183 -7.40 -15.81 4.01
C ALA A 183 -8.60 -15.88 4.98
N SER A 184 -9.28 -17.02 5.05
CA SER A 184 -10.41 -17.22 5.96
C SER A 184 -9.92 -17.15 7.41
N GLN A 185 -10.04 -15.98 8.01
CA GLN A 185 -9.69 -15.79 9.41
C GLN A 185 -10.53 -16.70 10.29
N THR A 186 -9.88 -17.29 11.29
CA THR A 186 -10.61 -17.92 12.38
C THR A 186 -11.36 -16.83 13.13
N ILE A 187 -12.68 -16.98 13.25
CA ILE A 187 -13.52 -16.03 14.01
C ILE A 187 -12.96 -15.93 15.42
N TYR A 188 -12.63 -14.71 15.86
CA TYR A 188 -12.15 -14.50 17.22
C TYR A 188 -13.31 -14.60 18.20
N GLU A 189 -13.23 -15.57 19.12
CA GLU A 189 -14.23 -15.77 20.17
C GLU A 189 -13.97 -14.82 21.35
N VAL A 190 -14.98 -14.00 21.65
CA VAL A 190 -14.98 -13.10 22.81
C VAL A 190 -15.66 -13.80 23.97
N SER A 191 -15.05 -13.72 25.15
CA SER A 191 -15.62 -14.28 26.37
C SER A 191 -16.97 -13.66 26.68
N GLU A 192 -17.89 -14.47 27.20
CA GLU A 192 -19.21 -14.01 27.64
C GLU A 192 -19.17 -13.21 28.96
N ASP A 193 -18.08 -13.36 29.72
CA ASP A 193 -17.79 -12.64 30.97
C ASP A 193 -17.12 -11.29 30.67
N ILE A 194 -17.62 -10.23 31.32
CA ILE A 194 -17.19 -8.84 31.09
C ILE A 194 -15.72 -8.64 31.46
N ASP A 195 -15.28 -9.18 32.59
CA ASP A 195 -13.90 -9.03 33.07
C ASP A 195 -12.91 -9.74 32.14
N SER A 196 -13.27 -10.95 31.72
CA SER A 196 -12.47 -11.74 30.77
C SER A 196 -12.43 -11.09 29.39
N ALA A 197 -13.56 -10.59 28.87
CA ALA A 197 -13.63 -9.89 27.59
C ALA A 197 -12.80 -8.59 27.63
N THR A 198 -12.85 -7.85 28.74
CA THR A 198 -12.01 -6.67 28.96
C THR A 198 -10.53 -7.02 28.90
N LYS A 199 -10.11 -8.08 29.60
CA LYS A 199 -8.72 -8.57 29.57
C LYS A 199 -8.30 -9.04 28.18
N GLN A 200 -9.17 -9.72 27.44
CA GLN A 200 -8.92 -10.11 26.05
C GLN A 200 -8.65 -8.88 25.19
N LEU A 201 -9.53 -7.89 25.23
CA LEU A 201 -9.42 -6.68 24.43
C LEU A 201 -8.13 -5.89 24.74
N VAL A 202 -7.82 -5.69 26.02
CA VAL A 202 -6.57 -5.03 26.45
C VAL A 202 -5.35 -5.79 25.94
N ASN A 203 -5.34 -7.12 26.05
CA ASN A 203 -4.21 -7.95 25.62
C ASN A 203 -4.05 -7.96 24.09
N LEU A 204 -5.14 -7.98 23.33
CA LEU A 204 -5.12 -7.83 21.87
C LEU A 204 -4.47 -6.50 21.48
N TYR A 205 -4.87 -5.41 22.13
CA TYR A 205 -4.37 -4.08 21.81
C TYR A 205 -2.87 -3.95 22.12
N ARG A 206 -2.46 -4.38 23.33
CA ARG A 206 -1.03 -4.42 23.72
C ARG A 206 -0.17 -5.31 22.82
N SER A 207 -0.77 -6.32 22.21
CA SER A 207 -0.09 -7.22 21.26
C SER A 207 -0.19 -6.73 19.81
N ASN A 208 -0.68 -5.50 19.58
CA ASN A 208 -0.84 -4.87 18.28
C ASN A 208 -1.68 -5.69 17.28
N GLN A 209 -2.72 -6.37 17.78
CA GLN A 209 -3.66 -7.19 16.99
C GLN A 209 -4.89 -6.38 16.54
N THR A 210 -4.67 -5.22 15.92
CA THR A 210 -5.73 -4.25 15.59
C THR A 210 -6.77 -4.77 14.60
N GLU A 211 -6.37 -5.58 13.61
CA GLU A 211 -7.29 -6.25 12.67
C GLU A 211 -8.24 -7.23 13.37
N ILE A 212 -7.75 -7.96 14.37
CA ILE A 212 -8.58 -8.87 15.17
C ILE A 212 -9.58 -8.07 16.01
N ILE A 213 -9.14 -6.94 16.58
CA ILE A 213 -10.03 -6.05 17.35
C ILE A 213 -11.13 -5.49 16.44
N SER A 214 -10.78 -4.97 15.27
CA SER A 214 -11.74 -4.42 14.31
C SER A 214 -12.75 -5.46 13.84
N THR A 215 -12.31 -6.66 13.49
CA THR A 215 -13.21 -7.75 13.08
C THR A 215 -14.08 -8.26 14.23
N ALA A 216 -13.60 -8.21 15.48
CA ALA A 216 -14.33 -8.59 16.67
C ALA A 216 -15.16 -7.45 17.31
N TYR A 217 -15.19 -6.25 16.71
CA TYR A 217 -15.81 -5.04 17.28
C TYR A 217 -17.23 -5.29 17.78
N GLU A 218 -18.11 -5.83 16.93
CA GLU A 218 -19.52 -6.06 17.29
C GLU A 218 -19.67 -7.09 18.43
N ARG A 219 -18.71 -8.01 18.59
CA ARG A 219 -18.71 -8.99 19.68
C ARG A 219 -18.31 -8.35 21.00
N PHE A 220 -17.25 -7.54 20.99
CA PHE A 220 -16.86 -6.77 22.16
C PHE A 220 -17.94 -5.78 22.57
N LYS A 221 -18.53 -5.06 21.61
CA LYS A 221 -19.66 -4.16 21.85
C LYS A 221 -20.88 -4.90 22.43
N ALA A 222 -21.21 -6.09 21.91
CA ALA A 222 -22.31 -6.89 22.43
C ALA A 222 -22.10 -7.32 23.89
N ILE A 223 -20.86 -7.61 24.31
CA ILE A 223 -20.56 -8.05 25.67
C ILE A 223 -20.36 -6.90 26.65
N LEU A 224 -19.52 -5.94 26.29
CA LEU A 224 -19.12 -4.84 27.16
C LEU A 224 -20.19 -3.74 27.20
N GLY A 225 -20.91 -3.55 26.08
CA GLY A 225 -21.74 -2.37 25.85
C GLY A 225 -20.91 -1.20 25.32
N GLU A 226 -21.55 -0.29 24.59
CA GLU A 226 -20.87 0.82 23.90
C GLU A 226 -20.26 1.85 24.87
N GLU A 227 -20.86 2.04 26.05
CA GLU A 227 -20.37 2.99 27.06
C GLU A 227 -19.27 2.42 27.97
N HIS A 228 -18.89 1.15 27.78
CA HIS A 228 -17.89 0.54 28.65
C HIS A 228 -16.50 1.13 28.38
N PRO A 229 -15.72 1.53 29.42
CA PRO A 229 -14.43 2.21 29.24
C PRO A 229 -13.43 1.46 28.36
N ALA A 230 -13.45 0.13 28.38
CA ALA A 230 -12.57 -0.69 27.55
C ALA A 230 -12.85 -0.59 26.04
N MET A 231 -14.01 -0.07 25.62
CA MET A 231 -14.30 0.16 24.20
C MET A 231 -13.34 1.17 23.55
N ILE A 232 -12.61 1.96 24.36
CA ILE A 232 -11.55 2.85 23.88
C ILE A 232 -10.50 2.11 23.03
N TYR A 233 -10.14 0.88 23.40
CA TYR A 233 -9.17 0.07 22.65
C TYR A 233 -9.68 -0.34 21.27
N CYS A 234 -11.00 -0.47 21.10
CA CYS A 234 -11.59 -0.72 19.80
C CYS A 234 -11.44 0.49 18.87
N TRP A 235 -11.73 1.68 19.38
CA TRP A 235 -11.63 2.92 18.60
C TRP A 235 -10.17 3.27 18.28
N MET A 236 -9.27 3.13 19.25
CA MET A 236 -7.83 3.31 19.02
C MET A 236 -7.30 2.31 17.98
N ALA A 237 -7.74 1.04 18.03
CA ALA A 237 -7.36 0.05 17.02
C ALA A 237 -7.81 0.43 15.60
N GLU A 238 -9.00 1.01 15.43
CA GLU A 238 -9.45 1.52 14.12
C GLU A 238 -8.60 2.69 13.62
N ILE A 239 -8.22 3.60 14.51
CA ILE A 239 -7.31 4.72 14.19
C ILE A 239 -5.92 4.21 13.80
N ASP A 240 -5.42 3.19 14.50
CA ASP A 240 -4.14 2.55 14.19
C ASP A 240 -4.18 1.82 12.84
N LEU A 241 -5.31 1.21 12.47
CA LEU A 241 -5.52 0.63 11.14
C LEU A 241 -5.48 1.68 10.05
N ALA A 242 -6.18 2.80 10.24
CA ALA A 242 -6.17 3.91 9.28
C ALA A 242 -4.76 4.49 9.11
N SER A 243 -4.04 4.71 10.21
CA SER A 243 -2.65 5.20 10.21
C SER A 243 -1.67 4.26 9.50
N ALA A 244 -1.96 2.96 9.52
CA ALA A 244 -1.20 1.93 8.81
C ALA A 244 -1.66 1.73 7.35
N ASN A 245 -2.57 2.57 6.84
CA ASN A 245 -3.17 2.46 5.51
C ASN A 245 -3.80 1.07 5.26
N LYS A 246 -4.44 0.51 6.29
CA LYS A 246 -5.20 -0.75 6.23
C LYS A 246 -6.69 -0.46 6.09
N ILE A 247 -7.49 -1.49 5.86
CA ILE A 247 -8.96 -1.39 5.86
C ILE A 247 -9.40 -1.07 7.30
N PHE A 248 -10.22 -0.03 7.44
CA PHE A 248 -10.78 0.44 8.72
C PHE A 248 -12.24 0.88 8.52
N ASP A 249 -12.96 1.09 9.62
CA ASP A 249 -14.35 1.57 9.60
C ASP A 249 -14.43 3.06 9.99
N HIS A 250 -14.82 3.90 9.02
CA HIS A 250 -14.93 5.36 9.17
C HIS A 250 -15.89 5.77 10.30
N HIS A 251 -17.04 5.09 10.43
CA HIS A 251 -18.03 5.44 11.45
C HIS A 251 -17.51 5.13 12.86
N ARG A 252 -16.68 4.09 13.00
CA ARG A 252 -16.07 3.75 14.30
C ARG A 252 -15.04 4.77 14.73
N ILE A 253 -14.33 5.40 13.80
CA ILE A 253 -13.40 6.50 14.12
C ILE A 253 -14.19 7.74 14.57
N GLU A 254 -15.24 8.14 13.83
CA GLU A 254 -16.10 9.28 14.22
C GLU A 254 -16.72 9.09 15.60
N LEU A 255 -17.32 7.92 15.85
CA LEU A 255 -17.88 7.56 17.15
C LEU A 255 -16.79 7.56 18.22
N GLY A 256 -15.63 6.98 17.91
CA GLY A 256 -14.48 6.91 18.80
C GLY A 256 -14.00 8.27 19.25
N ILE A 257 -13.85 9.23 18.34
CA ILE A 257 -13.49 10.62 18.65
C ILE A 257 -14.48 11.22 19.65
N LEU A 258 -15.78 11.10 19.38
CA LEU A 258 -16.83 11.64 20.26
C LEU A 258 -16.78 11.01 21.66
N LYS A 259 -16.62 9.68 21.73
CA LYS A 259 -16.59 8.94 22.99
C LYS A 259 -15.31 9.21 23.78
N MET A 260 -14.15 9.27 23.13
CA MET A 260 -12.87 9.58 23.78
C MET A 260 -12.85 10.99 24.34
N LYS A 261 -13.41 11.99 23.63
CA LYS A 261 -13.58 13.35 24.16
C LYS A 261 -14.46 13.39 25.41
N ALA A 262 -15.58 12.67 25.38
CA ALA A 262 -16.46 12.57 26.55
C ALA A 262 -15.75 11.92 27.75
N LEU A 263 -14.96 10.86 27.52
CA LEU A 263 -14.17 10.19 28.57
C LEU A 263 -13.12 11.12 29.20
N SER A 264 -12.47 11.97 28.38
CA SER A 264 -11.50 12.96 28.87
C SER A 264 -12.14 13.92 29.90
N LEU A 265 -13.35 14.41 29.61
CA LEU A 265 -14.09 15.32 30.47
C LEU A 265 -14.56 14.67 31.79
N ILE A 266 -14.96 13.39 31.75
CA ILE A 266 -15.52 12.69 32.91
C ILE A 266 -14.44 12.32 33.95
N ASN A 267 -13.25 11.91 33.50
CA ASN A 267 -12.20 11.43 34.40
C ASN A 267 -11.45 12.57 35.11
N GLY A 268 -11.72 13.84 34.76
CA GLY A 268 -11.18 15.04 35.41
C GLY A 268 -9.66 15.21 35.27
N LYS A 269 -9.02 14.39 34.42
CA LYS A 269 -7.59 14.44 34.12
C LYS A 269 -7.41 14.17 32.63
N GLU A 270 -7.09 15.23 31.89
CA GLU A 270 -6.72 15.12 30.48
C GLU A 270 -5.37 14.41 30.36
N ASP A 271 -5.28 13.50 29.39
CA ASP A 271 -4.09 12.70 29.11
C ASP A 271 -3.55 13.06 27.73
N ALA A 272 -2.25 13.34 27.64
CA ALA A 272 -1.61 13.70 26.37
C ALA A 272 -1.74 12.58 25.32
N GLY A 273 -1.64 11.32 25.75
CA GLY A 273 -1.79 10.16 24.88
C GLY A 273 -3.19 10.06 24.28
N LEU A 274 -4.22 10.34 25.07
CA LEU A 274 -5.61 10.37 24.60
C LEU A 274 -5.83 11.44 23.53
N HIS A 275 -5.40 12.69 23.76
CA HIS A 275 -5.53 13.76 22.77
C HIS A 275 -4.71 13.48 21.50
N TYR A 276 -3.52 12.90 21.64
CA TYR A 276 -2.75 12.42 20.50
C TYR A 276 -3.51 11.37 19.67
N SER A 277 -4.15 10.39 20.32
CA SER A 277 -5.00 9.41 19.63
C SER A 277 -6.22 10.04 18.95
N ILE A 278 -6.88 11.02 19.58
CA ILE A 278 -8.00 11.76 18.98
C ILE A 278 -7.52 12.54 17.75
N GLY A 279 -6.37 13.21 17.83
CA GLY A 279 -5.75 13.91 16.70
C GLY A 279 -5.45 12.97 15.53
N ASN A 280 -4.94 11.77 15.80
CA ASN A 280 -4.74 10.73 14.78
C ASN A 280 -6.08 10.32 14.14
N GLY A 281 -7.15 10.25 14.93
CA GLY A 281 -8.50 10.00 14.43
C GLY A 281 -8.96 11.07 13.45
N PHE A 282 -8.82 12.35 13.79
CA PHE A 282 -9.15 13.44 12.86
C PHE A 282 -8.30 13.40 11.59
N ALA A 283 -7.00 13.15 11.72
CA ALA A 283 -6.10 13.02 10.57
C ALA A 283 -6.51 11.84 9.66
N ALA A 284 -6.93 10.71 10.22
CA ALA A 284 -7.47 9.57 9.47
C ALA A 284 -8.76 9.90 8.70
N LEU A 285 -9.55 10.86 9.18
CA LEU A 285 -10.75 11.39 8.51
C LEU A 285 -10.43 12.55 7.54
N ASN A 286 -9.15 12.86 7.33
CA ASN A 286 -8.66 14.03 6.57
C ASN A 286 -9.12 15.39 7.13
N ASP A 287 -9.53 15.46 8.40
CA ASP A 287 -9.76 16.73 9.10
C ASP A 287 -8.46 17.19 9.78
N PHE A 288 -7.56 17.76 8.98
CA PHE A 288 -6.24 18.16 9.46
C PHE A 288 -6.28 19.35 10.43
N ASN A 289 -7.29 20.22 10.34
CA ASN A 289 -7.45 21.32 11.30
C ASN A 289 -7.92 20.79 12.67
N GLY A 290 -8.89 19.87 12.68
CA GLY A 290 -9.30 19.16 13.89
C GLY A 290 -8.14 18.39 14.52
N ALA A 291 -7.31 17.73 13.69
CA ALA A 291 -6.13 17.02 14.14
C ALA A 291 -5.11 17.94 14.81
N LEU A 292 -4.77 19.07 14.18
CA LEU A 292 -3.82 20.05 14.71
C LEU A 292 -4.26 20.60 16.08
N ASN A 293 -5.54 20.93 16.24
CA ASN A 293 -6.06 21.41 17.53
C ASN A 293 -5.88 20.38 18.65
N GLU A 294 -6.14 19.10 18.38
CA GLU A 294 -5.93 18.04 19.38
C GLU A 294 -4.45 17.76 19.65
N TYR A 295 -3.59 17.86 18.63
CA TYR A 295 -2.14 17.74 18.82
C TYR A 295 -1.56 18.88 19.63
N GLU A 296 -2.06 20.11 19.48
CA GLU A 296 -1.67 21.26 20.31
C GLU A 296 -2.02 21.02 21.78
N ILE A 297 -3.23 20.51 22.07
CA ILE A 297 -3.63 20.12 23.43
C ILE A 297 -2.71 19.01 23.96
N ALA A 298 -2.47 17.97 23.16
CA ALA A 298 -1.57 16.88 23.52
C ALA A 298 -0.14 17.38 23.83
N CYS A 299 0.36 18.34 23.05
CA CYS A 299 1.67 18.96 23.26
C CYS A 299 1.73 19.70 24.60
N GLU A 300 0.75 20.55 24.91
CA GLU A 300 0.70 21.30 26.17
C GLU A 300 0.60 20.38 27.40
N LEU A 301 -0.19 19.32 27.32
CA LEU A 301 -0.27 18.31 28.38
C LEU A 301 1.05 17.55 28.51
N ASN A 302 1.71 17.22 27.41
CA ASN A 302 2.95 16.45 27.42
C ASN A 302 4.15 17.25 27.96
N LYS A 303 4.14 18.59 27.84
CA LYS A 303 5.13 19.46 28.51
C LYS A 303 5.11 19.31 30.03
N GLN A 304 3.98 18.89 30.61
CA GLN A 304 3.85 18.67 32.05
C GLN A 304 4.35 17.29 32.48
N SER A 305 4.18 16.27 31.63
CA SER A 305 4.59 14.88 31.89
C SER A 305 6.01 14.54 31.46
N ILE A 306 6.61 15.33 30.56
CA ILE A 306 7.99 15.20 30.03
C ILE A 306 8.22 13.80 29.42
N ASN A 307 7.46 13.46 28.38
CA ASN A 307 7.70 12.26 27.57
C ASN A 307 8.20 12.66 26.16
N ASP A 308 9.50 12.53 25.94
CA ASP A 308 10.14 12.89 24.65
C ASP A 308 9.67 12.03 23.48
N GLU A 309 9.39 10.74 23.70
CA GLU A 309 8.92 9.85 22.64
C GLU A 309 7.54 10.28 22.14
N LEU A 310 6.61 10.56 23.06
CA LEU A 310 5.30 11.09 22.69
C LEU A 310 5.41 12.48 22.06
N MET A 311 6.32 13.34 22.55
CA MET A 311 6.51 14.68 21.99
C MET A 311 6.97 14.62 20.54
N ALA A 312 7.94 13.75 20.25
CA ALA A 312 8.43 13.53 18.90
C ALA A 312 7.30 13.02 17.97
N MET A 313 6.46 12.10 18.45
CA MET A 313 5.32 11.59 17.68
C MET A 313 4.26 12.66 17.41
N ILE A 314 3.95 13.52 18.40
CA ILE A 314 3.03 14.65 18.25
C ILE A 314 3.53 15.59 17.15
N TYR A 315 4.76 16.10 17.27
CA TYR A 315 5.31 17.00 16.27
C TYR A 315 5.41 16.37 14.88
N LYS A 316 5.76 15.08 14.78
CA LYS A 316 5.76 14.37 13.49
C LYS A 316 4.37 14.35 12.85
N ASN A 317 3.31 14.12 13.62
CA ASN A 317 1.94 14.10 13.08
C ASN A 317 1.39 15.50 12.80
N MET A 318 1.79 16.51 13.57
CA MET A 318 1.54 17.91 13.24
C MET A 318 2.19 18.28 11.91
N GLY A 319 3.45 17.87 11.70
CA GLY A 319 4.16 18.07 10.44
C GLY A 319 3.45 17.42 9.25
N GLY A 320 2.96 16.19 9.43
CA GLY A 320 2.13 15.51 8.43
C GLY A 320 0.83 16.24 8.12
N SER A 321 0.17 16.78 9.13
CA SER A 321 -1.09 17.53 8.99
C SER A 321 -0.86 18.88 8.29
N TYR A 322 0.20 19.61 8.64
CA TYR A 322 0.59 20.84 7.93
C TYR A 322 0.97 20.57 6.47
N ALA A 323 1.69 19.47 6.19
CA ALA A 323 2.03 19.08 4.82
C ALA A 323 0.78 18.78 3.99
N ALA A 324 -0.22 18.10 4.57
CA ALA A 324 -1.50 17.83 3.90
C ALA A 324 -2.33 19.10 3.66
N LEU A 325 -2.10 20.16 4.44
CA LEU A 325 -2.66 21.50 4.24
C LEU A 325 -1.80 22.39 3.32
N GLU A 326 -0.82 21.82 2.61
CA GLU A 326 0.12 22.53 1.74
C GLU A 326 0.93 23.62 2.46
N ASN A 327 1.04 23.53 3.79
CA ASN A 327 1.79 24.47 4.61
C ASN A 327 3.19 23.92 4.90
N GLU A 328 4.03 23.90 3.87
CA GLU A 328 5.34 23.24 3.91
C GLU A 328 6.28 23.80 4.97
N LYS A 329 6.25 25.12 5.21
CA LYS A 329 7.14 25.77 6.17
C LYS A 329 6.90 25.26 7.59
N GLN A 330 5.65 25.25 8.03
CA GLN A 330 5.27 24.72 9.34
C GLN A 330 5.47 23.21 9.42
N ALA A 331 5.25 22.48 8.31
CA ALA A 331 5.51 21.05 8.28
C ALA A 331 6.98 20.73 8.59
N VAL A 332 7.91 21.41 7.93
CA VAL A 332 9.36 21.25 8.14
C VAL A 332 9.77 21.62 9.56
N GLU A 333 9.25 22.73 10.09
CA GLU A 333 9.51 23.15 11.47
C GLU A 333 9.08 22.07 12.47
N CYS A 334 7.89 21.50 12.31
CA CYS A 334 7.41 20.40 13.14
C CYS A 334 8.28 19.14 13.00
N TYR A 335 8.71 18.76 11.80
CA TYR A 335 9.59 17.60 11.65
C TYR A 335 10.97 17.82 12.30
N LEU A 336 11.53 19.03 12.25
CA LEU A 336 12.77 19.36 12.92
C LEU A 336 12.60 19.30 14.45
N LEU A 337 11.52 19.89 14.99
CA LEU A 337 11.17 19.78 16.41
C LEU A 337 10.99 18.31 16.85
N ALA A 338 10.38 17.48 16.01
CA ALA A 338 10.27 16.05 16.29
C ALA A 338 11.65 15.38 16.44
N LEU A 339 12.63 15.77 15.61
CA LEU A 339 13.99 15.26 15.67
C LEU A 339 14.82 15.81 16.83
N GLU A 340 14.46 16.96 17.41
CA GLU A 340 15.06 17.46 18.65
C GLU A 340 14.74 16.53 19.83
N HIS A 341 13.53 15.97 19.87
CA HIS A 341 13.10 15.01 20.91
C HIS A 341 13.53 13.57 20.60
N ASN A 342 13.49 13.16 19.32
CA ASN A 342 13.96 11.85 18.89
C ASN A 342 14.80 11.95 17.61
N PRO A 343 16.13 12.03 17.72
CA PRO A 343 17.04 12.13 16.57
C PRO A 343 17.07 10.91 15.64
N HIS A 344 16.37 9.82 15.99
CA HIS A 344 16.33 8.58 15.21
C HIS A 344 14.92 8.29 14.67
N LEU A 345 14.01 9.27 14.70
CA LEU A 345 12.65 9.12 14.20
C LEU A 345 12.65 9.03 12.66
N ALA A 346 12.55 7.80 12.15
CA ALA A 346 12.66 7.49 10.72
C ALA A 346 11.62 8.24 9.88
N GLU A 347 10.40 8.39 10.37
CA GLU A 347 9.31 9.07 9.65
C GLU A 347 9.59 10.56 9.43
N ALA A 348 10.17 11.25 10.43
CA ALA A 348 10.54 12.65 10.30
C ALA A 348 11.75 12.84 9.36
N HIS A 349 12.75 11.96 9.46
CA HIS A 349 13.85 11.93 8.49
C HIS A 349 13.36 11.68 7.06
N TYR A 350 12.44 10.73 6.86
CA TYR A 350 11.88 10.44 5.56
C TYR A 350 11.15 11.68 4.99
N ALA A 351 10.28 12.30 5.78
CA ALA A 351 9.52 13.48 5.35
C ALA A 351 10.43 14.67 4.98
N LEU A 352 11.46 14.95 5.79
CA LEU A 352 12.45 15.99 5.48
C LEU A 352 13.27 15.65 4.24
N GLY A 353 13.66 14.38 4.07
CA GLY A 353 14.35 13.90 2.88
C GLY A 353 13.56 14.17 1.60
N LEU A 354 12.25 13.90 1.61
CA LEU A 354 11.36 14.21 0.49
C LEU A 354 11.22 15.71 0.24
N TYR A 355 11.07 16.50 1.31
CA TYR A 355 10.97 17.96 1.20
C TYR A 355 12.21 18.56 0.54
N TYR A 356 13.40 18.20 1.02
CA TYR A 356 14.65 18.69 0.45
C TYR A 356 14.89 18.18 -0.98
N HIS A 357 14.44 16.95 -1.30
CA HIS A 357 14.48 16.44 -2.66
C HIS A 357 13.64 17.30 -3.61
N ASN A 358 12.39 17.59 -3.23
CA ASN A 358 11.45 18.36 -4.05
C ASN A 358 11.88 19.84 -4.20
N THR A 359 12.57 20.38 -3.20
CA THR A 359 13.14 21.74 -3.25
C THR A 359 14.56 21.79 -3.86
N SER A 360 15.01 20.70 -4.50
CA SER A 360 16.32 20.57 -5.17
C SER A 360 17.54 20.74 -4.26
N GLN A 361 17.38 20.58 -2.95
CA GLN A 361 18.45 20.60 -1.94
C GLN A 361 18.98 19.17 -1.73
N PHE A 362 19.60 18.60 -2.75
CA PHE A 362 19.86 17.16 -2.83
C PHE A 362 20.84 16.64 -1.78
N GLU A 363 21.83 17.43 -1.35
CA GLU A 363 22.77 17.06 -0.30
C GLU A 363 22.06 16.87 1.05
N MET A 364 21.18 17.81 1.41
CA MET A 364 20.37 17.73 2.62
C MET A 364 19.34 16.59 2.53
N ALA A 365 18.74 16.42 1.35
CA ALA A 365 17.83 15.31 1.10
C ALA A 365 18.53 13.97 1.38
N LEU A 366 19.75 13.78 0.85
CA LEU A 366 20.50 12.55 1.04
C LEU A 366 20.85 12.30 2.50
N GLU A 367 21.28 13.34 3.24
CA GLU A 367 21.57 13.22 4.68
C GLU A 367 20.38 12.68 5.48
N HIS A 368 19.17 13.22 5.23
CA HIS A 368 17.97 12.78 5.91
C HIS A 368 17.51 11.39 5.45
N LEU A 369 17.56 11.10 4.14
CA LEU A 369 17.18 9.81 3.62
C LEU A 369 18.11 8.68 4.12
N ASP A 370 19.40 8.95 4.31
CA ASP A 370 20.37 7.99 4.87
C ASP A 370 20.10 7.64 6.34
N LYS A 371 19.53 8.57 7.11
CA LYS A 371 19.12 8.35 8.51
C LYS A 371 17.77 7.63 8.64
N THR A 372 17.07 7.38 7.54
CA THR A 372 15.75 6.72 7.55
C THR A 372 15.89 5.21 7.69
N ILE A 373 15.61 4.68 8.88
CA ILE A 373 15.64 3.24 9.18
C ILE A 373 14.28 2.79 9.70
N PHE A 374 13.47 2.14 8.87
CA PHE A 374 12.16 1.63 9.29
C PHE A 374 12.28 0.35 10.13
N SER A 375 11.73 0.36 11.35
CA SER A 375 11.79 -0.76 12.32
C SER A 375 10.88 -1.95 11.96
N LYS A 376 9.79 -1.69 11.23
CA LYS A 376 8.93 -2.71 10.61
C LYS A 376 9.13 -2.68 9.10
N ASN A 377 9.65 -3.79 8.59
CA ASN A 377 9.93 -4.02 7.18
C ASN A 377 8.63 -4.20 6.38
N THR A 378 7.81 -3.16 6.22
CA THR A 378 6.88 -3.13 5.09
C THR A 378 7.76 -2.94 3.87
N GLN A 379 7.99 -4.03 3.12
CA GLN A 379 8.89 -4.06 1.96
C GLN A 379 8.62 -2.89 0.99
N GLY A 380 7.39 -2.38 0.92
CA GLY A 380 7.03 -1.17 0.17
C GLY A 380 7.69 0.13 0.65
N ASN A 381 7.80 0.39 1.96
CA ASN A 381 8.42 1.62 2.48
C ASN A 381 9.92 1.69 2.16
N LEU A 382 10.61 0.54 2.25
CA LEU A 382 12.02 0.45 1.90
C LEU A 382 12.25 0.66 0.40
N ILE A 383 11.39 0.10 -0.44
CA ILE A 383 11.46 0.27 -1.89
C ILE A 383 11.22 1.74 -2.28
N ASN A 384 10.22 2.40 -1.67
CA ASN A 384 9.95 3.82 -1.91
C ASN A 384 11.15 4.69 -1.49
N LEU A 385 11.71 4.44 -0.30
CA LEU A 385 12.92 5.11 0.17
C LEU A 385 14.09 4.93 -0.81
N GLN A 386 14.34 3.72 -1.29
CA GLN A 386 15.37 3.45 -2.29
C GLN A 386 15.15 4.24 -3.58
N GLY A 387 13.91 4.34 -4.05
CA GLY A 387 13.58 5.12 -5.24
C GLY A 387 13.99 6.59 -5.12
N TRP A 388 13.63 7.23 -3.99
CA TRP A 388 14.00 8.61 -3.70
C TRP A 388 15.51 8.78 -3.50
N ARG A 389 16.16 7.83 -2.82
CA ARG A 389 17.62 7.86 -2.61
C ARG A 389 18.39 7.73 -3.94
N ILE A 390 18.02 6.81 -4.83
CA ILE A 390 18.63 6.67 -6.16
C ILE A 390 18.55 7.97 -6.95
N SER A 391 17.37 8.59 -7.02
CA SER A 391 17.20 9.88 -7.71
C SER A 391 18.07 10.97 -7.08
N THR A 392 18.10 11.05 -5.76
CA THR A 392 18.93 12.03 -5.03
C THR A 392 20.42 11.82 -5.28
N LEU A 393 20.90 10.56 -5.23
CA LEU A 393 22.29 10.19 -5.50
C LEU A 393 22.73 10.61 -6.90
N PHE A 394 21.88 10.44 -7.92
CA PHE A 394 22.19 10.94 -9.26
C PHE A 394 22.33 12.46 -9.32
N ASN A 395 21.48 13.20 -8.60
CA ASN A 395 21.50 14.65 -8.62
C ASN A 395 22.70 15.25 -7.86
N VAL A 396 23.20 14.59 -6.80
CA VAL A 396 24.46 14.99 -6.13
C VAL A 396 25.72 14.51 -6.87
N GLY A 397 25.58 13.78 -7.98
CA GLY A 397 26.72 13.26 -8.76
C GLY A 397 27.28 11.92 -8.29
N GLU A 398 26.64 11.25 -7.32
CA GLU A 398 27.02 9.95 -6.76
C GLU A 398 26.48 8.78 -7.60
N GLY A 399 26.77 8.79 -8.90
CA GLY A 399 26.22 7.83 -9.87
C GLY A 399 26.55 6.36 -9.54
N ARG A 400 27.76 6.07 -9.06
CA ARG A 400 28.16 4.71 -8.65
C ARG A 400 27.29 4.17 -7.53
N SER A 401 27.00 5.00 -6.53
CA SER A 401 26.13 4.67 -5.41
C SER A 401 24.70 4.44 -5.89
N ALA A 402 24.19 5.28 -6.80
CA ALA A 402 22.87 5.12 -7.40
C ALA A 402 22.73 3.78 -8.16
N PHE A 403 23.70 3.42 -9.00
CA PHE A 403 23.67 2.13 -9.72
C PHE A 403 23.78 0.91 -8.80
N ARG A 404 24.51 1.01 -7.69
CA ARG A 404 24.52 -0.05 -6.67
C ARG A 404 23.14 -0.25 -6.05
N GLU A 405 22.43 0.83 -5.77
CA GLU A 405 21.06 0.76 -5.24
C GLU A 405 20.05 0.26 -6.27
N ILE A 406 20.18 0.66 -7.54
CA ILE A 406 19.39 0.10 -8.65
C ILE A 406 19.57 -1.42 -8.71
N ASN A 407 20.80 -1.93 -8.68
CA ASN A 407 21.04 -3.38 -8.69
C ASN A 407 20.43 -4.09 -7.48
N THR A 408 20.47 -3.45 -6.31
CA THR A 408 19.82 -3.98 -5.10
C THR A 408 18.30 -4.03 -5.27
N LEU A 409 17.69 -3.00 -5.85
CA LEU A 409 16.26 -2.93 -6.10
C LEU A 409 15.82 -3.96 -7.15
N LEU A 410 16.60 -4.15 -8.22
CA LEU A 410 16.33 -5.16 -9.27
C LEU A 410 16.33 -6.60 -8.73
N SER A 411 17.09 -6.89 -7.66
CA SER A 411 17.04 -8.21 -7.01
C SER A 411 15.66 -8.57 -6.43
N GLN A 412 14.78 -7.56 -6.30
CA GLN A 412 13.42 -7.70 -5.81
C GLN A 412 12.36 -7.57 -6.91
N ALA A 413 12.77 -7.42 -8.17
CA ALA A 413 11.85 -7.12 -9.28
C ALA A 413 10.80 -8.21 -9.52
N ASP A 414 11.09 -9.47 -9.20
CA ASP A 414 10.12 -10.57 -9.28
C ASP A 414 8.91 -10.38 -8.35
N LYS A 415 9.07 -9.58 -7.29
CA LYS A 415 8.00 -9.28 -6.32
C LYS A 415 7.14 -8.10 -6.76
N ALA A 416 7.64 -7.25 -7.65
CA ALA A 416 6.96 -6.01 -8.05
C ALA A 416 7.38 -5.60 -9.48
N GLN A 417 6.53 -5.93 -10.45
CA GLN A 417 6.80 -5.72 -11.88
C GLN A 417 7.08 -4.25 -12.26
N TRP A 418 6.54 -3.29 -11.49
CA TRP A 418 6.76 -1.86 -11.72
C TRP A 418 8.23 -1.42 -11.55
N ILE A 419 9.03 -2.18 -10.78
CA ILE A 419 10.44 -1.86 -10.50
C ILE A 419 11.24 -1.73 -11.81
N TRP A 420 11.02 -2.63 -12.77
CA TRP A 420 11.67 -2.55 -14.08
C TRP A 420 11.34 -1.25 -14.78
N SER A 421 10.05 -0.94 -14.95
CA SER A 421 9.59 0.27 -15.64
C SER A 421 10.12 1.55 -14.98
N TRP A 422 10.24 1.57 -13.66
CA TRP A 422 10.80 2.71 -12.93
C TRP A 422 12.32 2.84 -13.13
N CYS A 423 13.09 1.76 -12.97
CA CYS A 423 14.53 1.74 -13.19
C CYS A 423 14.91 2.14 -14.63
N LEU A 424 14.11 1.73 -15.62
CA LEU A 424 14.31 2.12 -17.02
C LEU A 424 14.29 3.63 -17.20
N LYS A 425 13.29 4.31 -16.61
CA LYS A 425 13.13 5.76 -16.73
C LYS A 425 14.28 6.50 -16.06
N ILE A 426 14.66 6.10 -14.83
CA ILE A 426 15.71 6.80 -14.08
C ILE A 426 17.08 6.63 -14.76
N VAL A 427 17.40 5.44 -15.27
CA VAL A 427 18.68 5.21 -15.98
C VAL A 427 18.68 5.89 -17.36
N ALA A 428 17.55 5.98 -18.07
CA ALA A 428 17.47 6.77 -19.30
C ALA A 428 17.74 8.27 -19.04
N GLN A 429 17.21 8.81 -17.94
CA GLN A 429 17.37 10.22 -17.57
C GLN A 429 18.81 10.58 -17.16
N PHE A 430 19.46 9.72 -16.36
CA PHE A 430 20.76 10.02 -15.75
C PHE A 430 21.94 9.27 -16.36
N GLY A 431 21.68 8.19 -17.10
CA GLY A 431 22.68 7.27 -17.64
C GLY A 431 23.69 7.95 -18.55
N ARG A 432 23.31 9.00 -19.30
CA ARG A 432 24.23 9.74 -20.19
C ARG A 432 24.59 11.15 -19.67
N LYS A 433 24.40 11.43 -18.38
CA LYS A 433 24.77 12.74 -17.79
C LYS A 433 26.27 12.90 -17.50
N SER A 434 26.99 11.78 -17.37
CA SER A 434 28.44 11.76 -17.17
C SER A 434 29.06 10.54 -17.85
N ILE A 435 30.38 10.55 -18.06
CA ILE A 435 31.11 9.40 -18.61
C ILE A 435 31.00 8.18 -17.68
N GLU A 436 31.05 8.38 -16.36
CA GLU A 436 30.92 7.29 -15.39
C GLU A 436 29.52 6.66 -15.45
N ASN A 437 28.45 7.49 -15.48
CA ASN A 437 27.09 6.99 -15.58
C ASN A 437 26.89 6.20 -16.87
N ALA A 438 27.44 6.67 -17.99
CA ALA A 438 27.28 6.00 -19.28
C ALA A 438 27.91 4.61 -19.24
N LYS A 439 29.12 4.49 -18.68
CA LYS A 439 29.80 3.20 -18.46
C LYS A 439 28.98 2.27 -17.55
N LEU A 440 28.43 2.78 -16.46
CA LEU A 440 27.63 1.99 -15.52
C LEU A 440 26.25 1.60 -16.08
N SER A 441 25.71 2.37 -17.02
CA SER A 441 24.42 2.10 -17.65
C SER A 441 24.47 0.92 -18.63
N LEU A 442 25.60 0.67 -19.31
CA LEU A 442 25.75 -0.42 -20.27
C LEU A 442 25.39 -1.81 -19.71
N PRO A 443 26.00 -2.28 -18.60
CA PRO A 443 25.65 -3.59 -18.04
C PRO A 443 24.19 -3.65 -17.55
N PHE A 444 23.60 -2.52 -17.15
CA PHE A 444 22.19 -2.44 -16.83
C PHE A 444 21.33 -2.68 -18.07
N TRP A 445 21.56 -1.98 -19.18
CA TRP A 445 20.82 -2.18 -20.43
C TRP A 445 20.97 -3.59 -20.99
N GLU A 446 22.18 -4.16 -20.97
CA GLU A 446 22.43 -5.54 -21.36
C GLU A 446 21.66 -6.56 -20.49
N SER A 447 21.57 -6.30 -19.18
CA SER A 447 20.76 -7.12 -18.27
C SER A 447 19.28 -7.06 -18.62
N VAL A 448 18.76 -5.87 -18.90
CA VAL A 448 17.35 -5.68 -19.29
C VAL A 448 17.06 -6.35 -20.63
N LEU A 449 17.90 -6.20 -21.65
CA LEU A 449 17.70 -6.82 -22.97
C LEU A 449 17.69 -8.35 -22.92
N ARG A 450 18.37 -8.96 -21.95
CA ARG A 450 18.26 -10.42 -21.72
C ARG A 450 16.87 -10.85 -21.27
N HIS A 451 16.15 -10.00 -20.55
CA HIS A 451 14.79 -10.27 -20.08
C HIS A 451 13.72 -9.79 -21.06
N PHE A 452 13.98 -8.65 -21.72
CA PHE A 452 13.06 -7.97 -22.63
C PHE A 452 13.76 -7.64 -23.95
N PRO A 453 14.11 -8.64 -24.77
CA PRO A 453 14.97 -8.46 -25.95
C PRO A 453 14.37 -7.55 -27.02
N ASN A 454 13.05 -7.43 -27.08
CA ASN A 454 12.32 -6.62 -28.06
C ASN A 454 11.84 -5.27 -27.49
N ASN A 455 12.35 -4.84 -26.32
CA ASN A 455 11.99 -3.54 -25.78
C ASN A 455 12.71 -2.43 -26.53
N SER A 456 11.98 -1.68 -27.34
CA SER A 456 12.51 -0.63 -28.22
C SER A 456 13.17 0.52 -27.46
N ASP A 457 12.60 0.96 -26.33
CA ASP A 457 13.23 1.99 -25.50
C ASP A 457 14.60 1.53 -25.00
N VAL A 458 14.71 0.29 -24.54
CA VAL A 458 15.98 -0.26 -24.03
C VAL A 458 17.01 -0.40 -25.14
N GLN A 459 16.60 -0.91 -26.31
CA GLN A 459 17.46 -0.99 -27.49
C GLN A 459 18.01 0.39 -27.87
N ARG A 460 17.15 1.41 -27.91
CA ARG A 460 17.52 2.80 -28.18
C ARG A 460 18.49 3.33 -27.12
N GLU A 461 18.15 3.24 -25.84
CA GLU A 461 18.97 3.80 -24.76
C GLU A 461 20.36 3.14 -24.67
N SER A 462 20.44 1.84 -24.97
CA SER A 462 21.69 1.08 -25.07
C SER A 462 22.60 1.62 -26.18
N LEU A 463 22.08 1.75 -27.41
CA LEU A 463 22.83 2.29 -28.55
C LEU A 463 23.28 3.74 -28.29
N LEU A 464 22.39 4.57 -27.73
CA LEU A 464 22.74 5.94 -27.35
C LEU A 464 23.85 6.01 -26.31
N ALA A 465 23.90 5.08 -25.34
CA ALA A 465 24.96 5.03 -24.34
C ALA A 465 26.32 4.64 -24.96
N ILE A 466 26.32 3.68 -25.88
CA ILE A 466 27.53 3.24 -26.60
C ILE A 466 28.12 4.39 -27.42
N ILE A 467 27.29 5.04 -28.25
CA ILE A 467 27.76 6.12 -29.13
C ILE A 467 28.15 7.39 -28.34
N TYR A 468 27.48 7.67 -27.22
CA TYR A 468 27.85 8.75 -26.32
C TYR A 468 29.27 8.59 -25.75
N LEU A 469 29.67 7.36 -25.42
CA LEU A 469 31.02 7.03 -24.96
C LEU A 469 32.02 7.10 -26.11
N GLN A 470 31.65 6.57 -27.28
CA GLN A 470 32.50 6.57 -28.46
C GLN A 470 32.89 7.99 -28.89
N ASN A 471 31.93 8.91 -29.01
CA ASN A 471 32.18 10.30 -29.40
C ASN A 471 33.04 11.09 -28.39
N ARG A 472 33.35 10.50 -27.21
CA ARG A 472 34.24 11.05 -26.20
C ARG A 472 35.55 10.27 -26.08
N ASN A 473 35.88 9.45 -27.07
CA ASN A 473 37.07 8.59 -27.09
C ASN A 473 37.15 7.64 -25.87
N MET A 474 36.01 7.24 -25.33
CA MET A 474 35.93 6.26 -24.25
C MET A 474 35.67 4.89 -24.86
N ASN A 475 36.36 3.86 -24.36
CA ASN A 475 36.13 2.49 -24.82
C ASN A 475 34.68 2.07 -24.54
N SER A 476 33.91 1.90 -25.60
CA SER A 476 32.51 1.47 -25.58
C SER A 476 32.37 -0.06 -25.68
N HIS A 477 33.49 -0.78 -25.81
CA HIS A 477 33.60 -2.22 -26.03
C HIS A 477 32.89 -2.73 -27.29
N LYS A 478 32.56 -1.84 -28.23
CA LYS A 478 31.96 -2.16 -29.53
C LYS A 478 32.83 -1.58 -30.65
N THR A 479 33.07 -2.39 -31.67
CA THR A 479 33.62 -1.88 -32.94
C THR A 479 32.52 -1.22 -33.76
N TYR A 480 32.88 -0.35 -34.72
CA TYR A 480 31.93 0.23 -35.66
C TYR A 480 31.01 -0.84 -36.28
N SER A 481 31.58 -1.96 -36.76
CA SER A 481 30.81 -3.01 -37.43
C SER A 481 29.84 -3.72 -36.50
N GLN A 482 30.19 -3.89 -35.22
CA GLN A 482 29.28 -4.46 -34.23
C GLN A 482 28.14 -3.49 -33.94
N PHE A 483 28.43 -2.20 -33.75
CA PHE A 483 27.40 -1.19 -33.51
C PHE A 483 26.45 -1.06 -34.70
N LYS A 484 26.97 -1.02 -35.93
CA LYS A 484 26.18 -0.97 -37.16
C LYS A 484 25.22 -2.16 -37.23
N ASN A 485 25.70 -3.38 -36.99
CA ASN A 485 24.86 -4.57 -37.00
C ASN A 485 23.75 -4.52 -35.94
N ASP A 486 24.06 -4.03 -34.74
CA ASP A 486 23.07 -3.87 -33.67
C ASP A 486 22.00 -2.83 -34.08
N LEU A 487 22.42 -1.68 -34.64
CA LEU A 487 21.51 -0.64 -35.14
C LEU A 487 20.61 -1.16 -36.27
N GLU A 488 21.16 -1.93 -37.22
CA GLU A 488 20.37 -2.58 -38.28
C GLU A 488 19.39 -3.60 -37.73
N SER A 489 19.76 -4.34 -36.69
CA SER A 489 18.85 -5.30 -36.05
C SER A 489 17.73 -4.63 -35.27
N TYR A 490 17.92 -3.39 -34.79
CA TYR A 490 16.96 -2.69 -33.94
C TYR A 490 16.17 -1.61 -34.68
N SER A 491 16.57 -1.22 -35.89
CA SER A 491 16.05 -0.04 -36.61
C SER A 491 14.54 -0.03 -36.74
N ASP A 492 13.93 -1.20 -36.99
CA ASP A 492 12.49 -1.32 -37.19
C ASP A 492 11.68 -1.17 -35.88
N ASN A 493 12.34 -1.37 -34.73
CA ASN A 493 11.69 -1.32 -33.41
C ASN A 493 11.82 0.04 -32.73
N ILE A 494 12.96 0.74 -32.91
CA ILE A 494 13.29 1.96 -32.15
C ILE A 494 12.62 3.24 -32.69
N GLY A 495 11.96 3.16 -33.84
CA GLY A 495 11.28 4.27 -34.50
C GLY A 495 12.19 5.14 -35.36
N SER A 496 11.60 5.83 -36.34
CA SER A 496 12.32 6.64 -37.34
C SER A 496 13.20 7.72 -36.74
N ASP A 497 12.71 8.41 -35.70
CA ASP A 497 13.39 9.58 -35.13
C ASP A 497 14.65 9.19 -34.35
N ALA A 498 14.59 8.07 -33.62
CA ALA A 498 15.76 7.55 -32.91
C ALA A 498 16.75 6.89 -33.89
N ALA A 499 16.24 6.16 -34.87
CA ALA A 499 17.07 5.52 -35.88
C ALA A 499 17.79 6.54 -36.75
N SER A 500 17.13 7.62 -37.19
CA SER A 500 17.76 8.68 -38.00
C SER A 500 18.94 9.33 -37.25
N LEU A 501 18.73 9.69 -35.98
CA LEU A 501 19.78 10.23 -35.11
C LEU A 501 20.95 9.25 -34.94
N LEU A 502 20.67 7.97 -34.68
CA LEU A 502 21.72 6.96 -34.48
C LEU A 502 22.51 6.67 -35.76
N TRP A 503 21.85 6.69 -36.92
CA TRP A 503 22.51 6.58 -38.23
C TRP A 503 23.39 7.79 -38.52
N ASP A 504 22.93 9.00 -38.22
CA ASP A 504 23.72 10.23 -38.37
C ASP A 504 24.97 10.21 -37.49
N LEU A 505 24.80 9.90 -36.20
CA LEU A 505 25.92 9.76 -35.27
C LEU A 505 26.91 8.66 -35.68
N LEU A 506 26.42 7.55 -36.26
CA LEU A 506 27.27 6.50 -36.80
C LEU A 506 28.03 6.96 -38.05
N GLY A 507 27.43 7.84 -38.86
CA GLY A 507 28.08 8.49 -40.00
C GLY A 507 29.30 9.30 -39.58
N HIS A 508 29.16 10.12 -38.53
CA HIS A 508 30.31 10.84 -37.96
C HIS A 508 31.39 9.90 -37.40
N TRP A 509 31.00 8.79 -36.74
CA TRP A 509 31.98 7.78 -36.33
C TRP A 509 32.69 7.15 -37.54
N ALA A 510 31.98 6.89 -38.65
CA ALA A 510 32.64 6.42 -39.87
C ALA A 510 33.65 7.44 -40.41
N GLU A 511 33.35 8.74 -40.37
CA GLU A 511 34.30 9.80 -40.77
C GLU A 511 35.54 9.82 -39.87
N ASP A 512 35.38 9.70 -38.54
CA ASP A 512 36.48 9.63 -37.58
C ASP A 512 37.41 8.41 -37.82
N GLU A 513 36.86 7.32 -38.38
CA GLU A 513 37.61 6.12 -38.78
C GLU A 513 38.11 6.16 -40.25
N ASP A 514 37.95 7.28 -40.96
CA ASP A 514 38.32 7.46 -42.38
C ASP A 514 37.59 6.49 -43.33
N ARG A 515 36.31 6.22 -43.05
CA ARG A 515 35.44 5.29 -43.80
C ARG A 515 34.40 6.03 -44.63
N GLY A 516 34.87 6.76 -45.63
CA GLY A 516 34.04 7.64 -46.46
C GLY A 516 32.75 7.04 -47.03
N ASP A 517 32.83 5.88 -47.70
CA ASP A 517 31.66 5.23 -48.30
C ASP A 517 30.62 4.80 -47.25
N GLU A 518 31.09 4.40 -46.06
CA GLU A 518 30.25 4.00 -44.95
C GLU A 518 29.56 5.21 -44.29
N ALA A 519 30.27 6.34 -44.18
CA ALA A 519 29.69 7.59 -43.70
C ALA A 519 28.54 8.05 -44.61
N ILE A 520 28.76 8.04 -45.93
CA ILE A 520 27.74 8.34 -46.93
C ILE A 520 26.51 7.45 -46.76
N LEU A 521 26.70 6.13 -46.63
CA LEU A 521 25.59 5.19 -46.42
C LEU A 521 24.79 5.50 -45.14
N CYS A 522 25.49 5.84 -44.06
CA CYS A 522 24.86 6.16 -42.79
C CYS A 522 24.03 7.45 -42.88
N PHE A 523 24.59 8.53 -43.44
CA PHE A 523 23.85 9.78 -43.64
C PHE A 523 22.70 9.63 -44.64
N GLU A 524 22.86 8.82 -45.68
CA GLU A 524 21.77 8.47 -46.60
C GLU A 524 20.62 7.77 -45.86
N LYS A 525 20.92 6.78 -45.01
CA LYS A 525 19.92 6.10 -44.19
C LYS A 525 19.22 7.09 -43.26
N ALA A 526 19.96 7.95 -42.56
CA ALA A 526 19.40 8.98 -41.68
C ALA A 526 18.43 9.90 -42.45
N TYR A 527 18.87 10.43 -43.60
CA TYR A 527 18.05 11.29 -44.46
C TYR A 527 16.86 10.56 -45.10
N SER A 528 16.95 9.25 -45.31
CA SER A 528 15.84 8.44 -45.85
C SER A 528 14.72 8.28 -44.81
N LEU A 529 15.09 8.11 -43.54
CA LEU A 529 14.18 7.95 -42.41
C LEU A 529 13.54 9.28 -42.02
N GLN A 530 14.32 10.36 -42.01
CA GLN A 530 13.86 11.68 -41.66
C GLN A 530 14.53 12.72 -42.54
N LYS A 531 13.74 13.55 -43.20
CA LYS A 531 14.24 14.68 -43.99
C LYS A 531 14.69 15.83 -43.06
N GLY A 532 15.17 16.91 -43.65
CA GLY A 532 15.76 18.03 -42.91
C GLY A 532 17.25 17.83 -42.75
N ASP A 533 17.83 18.39 -41.69
CA ASP A 533 19.26 18.66 -41.52
C ASP A 533 20.22 17.49 -41.84
N TYR A 534 19.77 16.23 -41.69
CA TYR A 534 20.53 15.04 -42.13
C TYR A 534 20.98 15.10 -43.61
N GLY A 535 20.22 15.79 -44.47
CA GLY A 535 20.58 16.00 -45.86
C GLY A 535 21.84 16.86 -46.03
N LEU A 536 22.12 17.76 -45.09
CA LEU A 536 23.32 18.60 -45.10
C LEU A 536 24.55 17.74 -44.83
N CYS A 537 24.54 16.91 -43.77
CA CYS A 537 25.61 15.95 -43.46
C CYS A 537 25.85 14.98 -44.63
N PHE A 538 24.78 14.46 -45.23
CA PHE A 538 24.88 13.58 -46.39
C PHE A 538 25.56 14.25 -47.59
N SER A 539 25.21 15.52 -47.87
CA SER A 539 25.85 16.30 -48.94
C SER A 539 27.34 16.55 -48.68
N ILE A 540 27.70 16.90 -47.43
CA ILE A 540 29.08 17.13 -47.04
C ILE A 540 29.90 15.86 -47.24
N ALA A 541 29.39 14.70 -46.81
CA ALA A 541 30.07 13.42 -47.00
C ALA A 541 30.27 13.06 -48.49
N LEU A 542 29.27 13.32 -49.34
CA LEU A 542 29.39 13.13 -50.80
C LEU A 542 30.47 14.05 -51.41
N ASN A 543 30.50 15.31 -50.99
CA ASN A 543 31.50 16.28 -51.44
C ASN A 543 32.92 15.88 -51.01
N ASN A 544 33.09 15.43 -49.77
CA ASN A 544 34.37 14.94 -49.25
C ASN A 544 34.91 13.73 -50.06
N GLN A 545 34.01 12.89 -50.59
CA GLN A 545 34.34 11.76 -51.47
C GLN A 545 34.34 12.11 -52.97
N GLN A 546 34.30 13.40 -53.32
CA GLN A 546 34.31 13.90 -54.70
C GLN A 546 33.12 13.43 -55.56
N ARG A 547 32.00 13.04 -54.94
CA ARG A 547 30.75 12.62 -55.60
C ARG A 547 29.82 13.82 -55.81
N TYR A 548 30.34 14.85 -56.47
CA TYR A 548 29.71 16.18 -56.54
C TYR A 548 28.37 16.18 -57.27
N GLU A 549 28.21 15.40 -58.34
CA GLU A 549 26.96 15.31 -59.10
C GLU A 549 25.81 14.74 -58.26
N GLU A 550 26.12 13.78 -57.39
CA GLU A 550 25.15 13.19 -56.47
C GLU A 550 24.78 14.19 -55.36
N SER A 551 25.77 14.91 -54.83
CA SER A 551 25.54 16.03 -53.89
C SER A 551 24.66 17.12 -54.53
N GLU A 552 24.91 17.52 -55.78
CA GLU A 552 24.12 18.53 -56.47
C GLU A 552 22.66 18.09 -56.59
N LYS A 553 22.44 16.84 -56.99
CA LYS A 553 21.10 16.27 -57.12
C LYS A 553 20.37 16.23 -55.78
N LEU A 554 21.06 15.78 -54.73
CA LEU A 554 20.54 15.74 -53.37
C LEU A 554 20.16 17.14 -52.89
N MET A 555 21.09 18.10 -52.99
CA MET A 555 20.89 19.46 -52.50
C MET A 555 19.80 20.20 -53.26
N LYS A 556 19.69 20.02 -54.58
CA LYS A 556 18.55 20.53 -55.35
C LYS A 556 17.21 19.97 -54.85
N SER A 557 17.17 18.68 -54.54
CA SER A 557 15.95 18.07 -53.98
C SER A 557 15.65 18.62 -52.58
N TYR A 558 16.69 18.83 -51.76
CA TYR A 558 16.60 19.37 -50.41
C TYR A 558 16.03 20.80 -50.40
N ILE A 559 16.61 21.72 -51.15
CA ILE A 559 16.15 23.13 -51.20
C ILE A 559 14.76 23.27 -51.83
N SER A 560 14.32 22.29 -52.63
CA SER A 560 12.94 22.29 -53.15
C SER A 560 11.91 22.01 -52.06
N VAL A 561 12.31 21.29 -51.00
CA VAL A 561 11.49 21.01 -49.82
C VAL A 561 11.69 22.08 -48.75
N PHE A 562 12.92 22.59 -48.59
CA PHE A 562 13.32 23.59 -47.60
C PHE A 562 13.87 24.85 -48.29
N PRO A 563 13.03 25.64 -48.98
CA PRO A 563 13.50 26.79 -49.77
C PRO A 563 14.05 27.94 -48.92
N ASP A 564 13.64 28.02 -47.64
CA ASP A 564 14.03 29.08 -46.71
C ASP A 564 15.19 28.67 -45.78
N ASP A 565 15.83 27.51 -46.02
CA ASP A 565 17.01 27.08 -45.27
C ASP A 565 18.30 27.67 -45.87
N ALA A 566 18.84 28.69 -45.21
CA ALA A 566 20.09 29.34 -45.60
C ALA A 566 21.27 28.36 -45.70
N GLN A 567 21.34 27.36 -44.81
CA GLN A 567 22.43 26.40 -44.78
C GLN A 567 22.34 25.43 -45.97
N GLY A 568 21.14 25.00 -46.35
CA GLY A 568 20.92 24.21 -47.58
C GLY A 568 21.43 24.92 -48.84
N TRP A 569 21.14 26.23 -48.98
CA TRP A 569 21.66 27.03 -50.10
C TRP A 569 23.18 27.19 -50.06
N TYR A 570 23.77 27.37 -48.88
CA TYR A 570 25.22 27.41 -48.69
C TYR A 570 25.87 26.09 -49.12
N GLN A 571 25.29 24.94 -48.72
CA GLN A 571 25.82 23.64 -49.09
C GLN A 571 25.71 23.38 -50.60
N LEU A 572 24.61 23.77 -51.25
CA LEU A 572 24.48 23.69 -52.71
C LEU A 572 25.53 24.58 -53.42
N ALA A 573 25.79 25.77 -52.90
CA ALA A 573 26.82 26.66 -53.43
C ALA A 573 28.22 26.04 -53.30
N SER A 574 28.53 25.45 -52.13
CA SER A 574 29.77 24.73 -51.90
C SER A 574 29.93 23.55 -52.87
N THR A 575 28.88 22.80 -53.16
CA THR A 575 28.92 21.73 -54.17
C THR A 575 29.24 22.29 -55.56
N TYR A 576 28.62 23.41 -55.96
CA TYR A 576 28.94 24.04 -57.24
C TYR A 576 30.35 24.57 -57.34
N ASP A 577 30.89 25.11 -56.24
CA ASP A 577 32.27 25.58 -56.17
C ASP A 577 33.25 24.42 -56.41
N LEU A 578 33.02 23.29 -55.75
CA LEU A 578 33.82 22.07 -55.93
C LEU A 578 33.75 21.49 -57.36
N MET A 579 32.62 21.69 -58.06
CA MET A 579 32.46 21.35 -59.48
C MET A 579 33.07 22.39 -60.44
N GLY A 580 33.51 23.55 -59.94
CA GLY A 580 33.99 24.68 -60.75
C GLY A 580 32.88 25.45 -61.49
N GLN A 581 31.62 25.27 -61.11
CA GLN A 581 30.47 25.96 -61.73
C GLN A 581 30.21 27.32 -61.05
N LEU A 582 31.13 28.26 -61.27
CA LEU A 582 31.22 29.54 -60.55
C LEU A 582 29.94 30.39 -60.61
N GLU A 583 29.25 30.46 -61.76
CA GLU A 583 28.02 31.26 -61.88
C GLU A 583 26.90 30.73 -61.00
N LYS A 584 26.74 29.39 -60.93
CA LYS A 584 25.72 28.76 -60.09
C LYS A 584 26.09 28.83 -58.61
N CYS A 585 27.38 28.67 -58.30
CA CYS A 585 27.94 28.85 -56.97
C CYS A 585 27.59 30.25 -56.40
N ILE A 586 27.91 31.31 -57.15
CA ILE A 586 27.61 32.71 -56.78
C ILE A 586 26.10 32.92 -56.56
N ALA A 587 25.25 32.39 -57.45
CA ALA A 587 23.81 32.52 -57.33
C ALA A 587 23.28 31.85 -56.04
N SER A 588 23.74 30.64 -55.73
CA SER A 588 23.35 29.91 -54.53
C SER A 588 23.87 30.57 -53.24
N TYR A 589 25.12 31.10 -53.23
CA TYR A 589 25.63 31.86 -52.08
C TYR A 589 24.84 33.14 -51.83
N ARG A 590 24.49 33.88 -52.89
CA ARG A 590 23.63 35.07 -52.75
C ARG A 590 22.25 34.72 -52.19
N GLN A 591 21.70 33.56 -52.55
CA GLN A 591 20.44 33.08 -51.98
C GLN A 591 20.58 32.64 -50.51
N SER A 592 21.69 32.01 -50.14
CA SER A 592 21.99 31.72 -48.73
C SER A 592 22.08 33.02 -47.90
N LEU A 593 22.81 34.03 -48.41
CA LEU A 593 23.00 35.32 -47.75
C LEU A 593 21.76 36.21 -47.72
N SER A 594 20.82 36.02 -48.65
CA SER A 594 19.52 36.72 -48.60
C SER A 594 18.64 36.21 -47.45
N LEU A 595 18.81 34.93 -47.06
CA LEU A 595 18.14 34.30 -45.93
C LEU A 595 18.88 34.53 -44.60
N ASN A 596 20.23 34.52 -44.63
CA ASN A 596 21.07 34.80 -43.48
C ASN A 596 22.28 35.67 -43.86
N VAL A 597 22.15 36.98 -43.66
CA VAL A 597 23.17 37.96 -44.00
C VAL A 597 24.42 37.90 -43.11
N ASP A 598 24.30 37.30 -41.92
CA ASP A 598 25.36 37.22 -40.91
C ASP A 598 26.25 35.97 -41.08
N ASN A 599 26.08 35.20 -42.16
CA ASN A 599 26.91 34.03 -42.43
C ASN A 599 28.27 34.44 -43.02
N ASP A 600 29.26 34.66 -42.13
CA ASP A 600 30.62 35.03 -42.50
C ASP A 600 31.29 34.03 -43.47
N HIS A 601 31.02 32.73 -43.32
CA HIS A 601 31.56 31.70 -44.21
C HIS A 601 31.00 31.83 -45.63
N ALA A 602 29.71 32.14 -45.77
CA ALA A 602 29.08 32.37 -47.06
C ALA A 602 29.64 33.62 -47.76
N TRP A 603 29.88 34.72 -47.02
CA TRP A 603 30.54 35.92 -47.56
C TRP A 603 31.97 35.63 -48.04
N PHE A 604 32.76 34.94 -47.22
CA PHE A 604 34.13 34.58 -47.56
C PHE A 604 34.19 33.72 -48.82
N ASN A 605 33.37 32.67 -48.90
CA ASN A 605 33.35 31.78 -50.07
C ASN A 605 32.76 32.46 -51.31
N LEU A 606 31.78 33.36 -51.16
CA LEU A 606 31.26 34.16 -52.26
C LEU A 606 32.34 35.08 -52.86
N GLY A 607 33.12 35.75 -52.01
CA GLY A 607 34.27 36.55 -52.44
C GLY A 607 35.31 35.70 -53.18
N GLY A 608 35.60 34.50 -52.66
CA GLY A 608 36.46 33.51 -53.34
C GLY A 608 35.93 33.10 -54.72
N ALA A 609 34.63 32.84 -54.83
CA ALA A 609 33.99 32.48 -56.09
C ALA A 609 34.09 33.63 -57.13
N PHE A 610 33.87 34.89 -56.72
CA PHE A 610 34.06 36.06 -57.59
C PHE A 610 35.52 36.24 -58.02
N PHE A 611 36.46 36.01 -57.10
CA PHE A 611 37.89 36.07 -57.40
C PHE A 611 38.27 35.03 -58.45
N ASN A 612 37.82 33.78 -58.29
CA ASN A 612 38.05 32.69 -59.23
C ASN A 612 37.41 32.94 -60.60
N MET A 613 36.31 33.71 -60.65
CA MET A 613 35.65 34.15 -61.88
C MET A 613 36.36 35.35 -62.54
N GLY A 614 37.34 35.97 -61.88
CA GLY A 614 38.05 37.17 -62.35
C GLY A 614 37.31 38.48 -62.12
N ASN A 615 36.23 38.48 -61.32
CA ASN A 615 35.45 39.67 -60.98
C ASN A 615 35.94 40.28 -59.65
N TYR A 616 37.11 40.91 -59.69
CA TYR A 616 37.79 41.44 -58.50
C TYR A 616 37.05 42.58 -57.80
N SER A 617 36.11 43.25 -58.48
CA SER A 617 35.33 44.36 -57.87
C SER A 617 34.24 43.86 -56.93
N GLU A 618 33.58 42.75 -57.26
CA GLU A 618 32.57 42.13 -56.39
C GLU A 618 33.22 41.23 -55.33
N ALA A 619 34.43 40.74 -55.58
CA ALA A 619 35.19 39.93 -54.63
C ALA A 619 35.75 40.72 -53.43
N ARG A 620 35.94 42.04 -53.58
CA ARG A 620 36.50 42.95 -52.58
C ARG A 620 35.39 43.57 -51.75
#